data_AF-W6NJ65-F1
#
_entry.id   AF-W6NJ65-F1
#
_cell.length_a   1.000
_cell.length_b   1.000
_cell.length_c   1.000
_cell.angle_alpha   90.00
_cell.angle_beta   90.00
_cell.angle_gamma   90.00
#
_symmetry.space_group_name_H-M   'P 1'
#
loop_
_entity.id
_entity.type
_entity.pdbx_description
1 polymer ?
#
loop_
_entity_poly.entity_id
_entity_poly.type
_entity_poly.pdbx_seq_one_letter_code
_entity_poly.pdbx_strand_id
1 'polypeptide(L)'
;VYTYNLLTDIETNISHCYRTPVHFYVALSPAFLIEDYDYSNSTYSTWTEATYNIADLQLFLIQDQSFDYVMIAIGIFFLVLSFMVVCRCTEESIMLDEEDEEEEEEEEKEEEESKSSD
;
A
#
# COMPACT_ATOMS: atom_id res chain seq x y z
N VAL A 1 -38.93 -36.74 -25.09
CA VAL A 1 -37.49 -36.89 -24.76
C VAL A 1 -37.25 -36.17 -23.44
N TYR A 2 -36.70 -36.85 -22.43
CA TYR A 2 -36.45 -36.29 -21.10
C TYR A 2 -34.95 -36.21 -20.82
N THR A 3 -34.57 -35.30 -19.93
CA THR A 3 -33.24 -35.23 -19.33
C THR A 3 -33.30 -35.75 -17.91
N TYR A 4 -32.18 -36.27 -17.42
CA TYR A 4 -32.04 -36.75 -16.05
C TYR A 4 -30.99 -35.88 -15.36
N ASN A 5 -31.42 -35.14 -14.34
CA ASN A 5 -30.55 -34.24 -13.59
C ASN A 5 -30.39 -34.76 -12.16
N LEU A 6 -29.16 -34.78 -11.66
CA LEU A 6 -28.88 -35.10 -10.27
C LEU A 6 -29.04 -33.83 -9.44
N LEU A 7 -29.97 -33.84 -8.50
CA LEU A 7 -30.18 -32.74 -7.56
C LEU A 7 -29.91 -33.24 -6.15
N THR A 8 -29.16 -32.45 -5.38
CA THR A 8 -28.85 -32.72 -3.97
C THR A 8 -29.77 -31.87 -3.11
N ASP A 9 -30.46 -32.52 -2.18
CA ASP A 9 -31.24 -31.84 -1.17
C ASP A 9 -30.30 -31.21 -0.12
N ILE A 10 -30.55 -29.94 0.21
CA ILE A 10 -29.74 -29.17 1.15
C ILE A 10 -29.92 -29.67 2.59
N GLU A 11 -31.10 -30.20 2.93
CA GLU A 11 -31.44 -30.58 4.30
C GLU A 11 -30.94 -31.98 4.64
N THR A 12 -31.14 -32.93 3.72
CA THR A 12 -30.76 -34.33 3.94
C THR A 12 -29.37 -34.69 3.40
N ASN A 13 -28.77 -33.82 2.56
CA ASN A 13 -27.55 -34.10 1.79
C ASN A 13 -27.65 -35.34 0.88
N ILE A 14 -28.85 -35.84 0.62
CA ILE A 14 -29.07 -36.98 -0.25
C ILE A 14 -29.28 -36.47 -1.68
N SER A 15 -28.62 -37.12 -2.63
CA SER A 15 -28.75 -36.79 -4.05
C SER A 15 -29.74 -37.73 -4.73
N HIS A 16 -30.69 -37.15 -5.46
CA HIS A 16 -31.70 -37.87 -6.22
C HIS A 16 -31.63 -37.51 -7.70
N CYS A 17 -31.83 -38.52 -8.54
CA CYS A 17 -31.90 -38.34 -9.98
C CYS A 17 -33.34 -38.07 -10.41
N TYR A 18 -33.59 -36.87 -10.92
CA TYR A 18 -34.91 -36.44 -11.35
C TYR A 18 -35.01 -36.46 -12.87
N ARG A 19 -36.10 -37.08 -13.36
CA ARG A 19 -36.48 -37.00 -14.77
C ARG A 19 -37.19 -35.68 -15.02
N THR A 20 -36.56 -34.79 -15.78
CA THR A 20 -37.08 -33.45 -16.08
C THR A 20 -37.29 -33.24 -17.58
N PRO A 21 -38.23 -32.39 -17.99
CA PRO A 21 -38.40 -31.98 -19.39
C PRO A 21 -37.51 -30.77 -19.78
N VAL A 22 -36.55 -30.38 -18.93
CA VAL A 22 -35.71 -29.19 -19.13
C VAL A 22 -34.57 -29.49 -20.10
N HIS A 23 -34.43 -28.65 -21.11
CA HIS A 23 -33.37 -28.71 -22.12
C HIS A 23 -32.67 -27.35 -22.21
N PHE A 24 -31.35 -27.36 -22.32
CA PHE A 24 -30.55 -26.15 -22.49
C PHE A 24 -30.16 -25.99 -23.96
N TYR A 25 -30.29 -24.77 -24.46
CA TYR A 25 -29.84 -24.38 -25.79
C TYR A 25 -28.95 -23.15 -25.66
N VAL A 26 -27.89 -23.09 -26.47
CA VAL A 26 -27.01 -21.95 -26.52
C VAL A 26 -27.76 -20.77 -27.15
N ALA A 27 -27.90 -19.67 -26.42
CA ALA A 27 -28.50 -18.44 -26.90
C ALA A 27 -27.39 -17.42 -27.18
N LEU A 28 -27.02 -17.30 -28.46
CA LEU A 28 -26.08 -16.29 -28.95
C LEU A 28 -26.78 -15.44 -30.00
N SER A 29 -26.47 -14.15 -30.01
CA SER A 29 -27.03 -13.26 -31.03
C SER A 29 -26.51 -13.65 -32.42
N PRO A 30 -27.36 -13.74 -33.45
CA PRO A 30 -26.93 -14.00 -34.83
C PRO A 30 -25.93 -12.98 -35.37
N ALA A 31 -25.91 -11.76 -34.80
CA ALA A 31 -24.91 -10.74 -35.11
C ALA A 31 -23.45 -11.25 -34.99
N PHE A 32 -23.21 -12.25 -34.14
CA PHE A 32 -21.89 -12.84 -33.92
C PHE A 32 -21.64 -14.13 -34.72
N LEU A 33 -22.67 -14.66 -35.40
CA LEU A 33 -22.60 -15.92 -36.16
C LEU A 33 -22.50 -15.70 -37.67
N ILE A 34 -22.99 -14.56 -38.16
CA ILE A 34 -22.98 -14.19 -39.57
C ILE A 34 -21.61 -13.57 -39.89
N GLU A 35 -20.89 -14.12 -40.88
CA GLU A 35 -19.65 -13.52 -41.37
C GLU A 35 -19.91 -12.14 -41.99
N ASP A 36 -19.02 -11.19 -41.73
CA ASP A 36 -19.09 -9.80 -42.20
C ASP A 36 -20.41 -9.06 -41.82
N TYR A 37 -20.99 -9.40 -40.67
CA TYR A 37 -22.18 -8.70 -40.16
C TYR A 37 -21.88 -7.23 -39.85
N ASP A 38 -22.71 -6.33 -40.39
CA ASP A 38 -22.64 -4.91 -40.09
C ASP A 38 -23.21 -4.63 -38.68
N TYR A 39 -22.31 -4.40 -37.71
CA TYR A 39 -22.67 -4.12 -36.33
C TYR A 39 -23.39 -2.78 -36.12
N SER A 40 -23.44 -1.90 -37.12
CA SER A 40 -24.27 -0.69 -37.07
C SER A 40 -25.76 -0.99 -37.30
N ASN A 41 -26.07 -2.17 -37.83
CA ASN A 41 -27.43 -2.61 -38.09
C ASN A 41 -28.13 -3.07 -36.80
N SER A 42 -29.32 -2.52 -36.54
CA SER A 42 -30.13 -2.79 -35.33
C SER A 42 -31.02 -4.04 -35.42
N THR A 43 -30.82 -4.92 -36.42
CA THR A 43 -31.64 -6.13 -36.62
C THR A 43 -31.37 -7.20 -35.56
N TYR A 44 -30.11 -7.42 -35.21
CA TYR A 44 -29.70 -8.38 -34.20
C TYR A 44 -28.94 -7.68 -33.06
N SER A 45 -29.10 -8.19 -31.83
CA SER A 45 -28.45 -7.61 -30.65
C SER A 45 -26.93 -7.69 -30.76
N THR A 46 -26.24 -6.59 -30.47
CA THR A 46 -24.77 -6.52 -30.42
C THR A 46 -24.25 -6.30 -29.01
N TRP A 47 -25.07 -6.58 -28.00
CA TRP A 47 -24.70 -6.41 -26.60
C TRP A 47 -23.55 -7.36 -26.22
N THR A 48 -22.48 -6.79 -25.67
CA THR A 48 -21.34 -7.52 -25.14
C THR A 48 -21.01 -6.98 -23.76
N GLU A 49 -20.67 -7.87 -22.84
CA GLU A 49 -20.18 -7.47 -21.52
C GLU A 49 -18.67 -7.14 -21.60
N ALA A 50 -18.28 -6.00 -21.04
CA ALA A 50 -16.88 -5.65 -20.92
C ALA A 50 -16.20 -6.59 -19.91
N THR A 51 -15.02 -7.11 -20.25
CA THR A 51 -14.19 -7.84 -19.29
C THR A 51 -13.37 -6.85 -18.46
N TYR A 52 -13.56 -6.86 -17.14
CA TYR A 52 -12.79 -6.05 -16.19
C TYR A 52 -12.26 -6.92 -15.06
N ASN A 53 -11.11 -6.53 -14.51
CA ASN A 53 -10.67 -7.08 -13.22
C ASN A 53 -11.58 -6.49 -12.14
N ILE A 54 -12.19 -7.34 -11.33
CA ILE A 54 -13.05 -6.91 -10.22
C ILE A 54 -12.15 -6.11 -9.27
N ALA A 55 -12.39 -4.81 -9.17
CA ALA A 55 -11.70 -3.97 -8.22
C ALA A 55 -12.34 -4.18 -6.84
N ASP A 56 -11.52 -4.44 -5.83
CA ASP A 56 -11.97 -4.40 -4.45
C ASP A 56 -12.40 -2.97 -4.12
N LEU A 57 -13.67 -2.80 -3.74
CA LEU A 57 -14.20 -1.51 -3.33
C LEU A 57 -13.76 -1.25 -1.89
N GLN A 58 -12.84 -0.30 -1.70
CA GLN A 58 -12.39 0.14 -0.39
C GLN A 58 -12.90 1.54 -0.07
N LEU A 59 -13.56 1.68 1.08
CA LEU A 59 -13.97 2.97 1.63
C LEU A 59 -12.87 3.50 2.55
N PHE A 60 -12.43 4.74 2.35
CA PHE A 60 -11.51 5.43 3.26
C PHE A 60 -11.97 6.87 3.49
N LEU A 61 -11.70 7.40 4.69
CA LEU A 61 -11.82 8.83 4.95
C LEU A 61 -10.58 9.53 4.38
N ILE A 62 -10.80 10.64 3.69
CA ILE A 62 -9.74 11.54 3.26
C ILE A 62 -9.76 12.79 4.14
N GLN A 63 -8.57 13.21 4.57
CA GLN A 63 -8.37 14.45 5.32
C GLN A 63 -8.46 15.65 4.37
N ASP A 64 -8.77 16.84 4.89
CA ASP A 64 -8.72 18.08 4.11
C ASP A 64 -7.29 18.38 3.60
N GLN A 65 -7.20 18.84 2.35
CA GLN A 65 -5.91 19.06 1.67
C GLN A 65 -5.03 20.11 2.36
N SER A 66 -5.62 21.05 3.13
CA SER A 66 -4.83 22.02 3.90
C SER A 66 -3.96 21.36 4.96
N PHE A 67 -4.40 20.23 5.51
CA PHE A 67 -3.68 19.54 6.59
C PHE A 67 -2.39 18.89 6.09
N ASP A 68 -2.36 18.44 4.84
CA ASP A 68 -1.17 17.84 4.22
C ASP A 68 0.00 18.84 4.17
N TYR A 69 -0.28 20.07 3.75
CA TYR A 69 0.74 21.13 3.69
C TYR A 69 1.26 21.51 5.08
N VAL A 70 0.37 21.57 6.08
CA VAL A 70 0.74 21.88 7.46
C VAL A 70 1.66 20.79 8.03
N MET A 71 1.31 19.51 7.86
CA MET A 71 2.13 18.40 8.36
C MET A 71 3.51 18.34 7.70
N ILE A 72 3.59 18.60 6.39
CA ILE A 72 4.87 18.69 5.67
C ILE A 72 5.71 19.86 6.19
N ALA A 73 5.10 21.04 6.39
CA ALA A 73 5.80 22.22 6.89
C ALA A 73 6.37 21.99 8.29
N ILE A 74 5.59 21.37 9.18
CA ILE A 74 6.02 21.00 10.53
C ILE A 74 7.18 19.99 10.46
N GLY A 75 7.09 18.99 9.60
CA GLY A 75 8.16 18.00 9.41
C GLY A 75 9.49 18.64 8.95
N ILE A 76 9.44 19.54 7.97
CA ILE A 76 10.63 20.27 7.49
C ILE A 76 11.20 21.16 8.59
N PHE A 77 10.35 21.85 9.36
CA PHE A 77 10.78 22.70 10.46
C PHE A 77 11.56 21.90 11.51
N PHE A 78 11.03 20.76 11.98
CA PHE A 78 11.73 19.91 12.94
C PHE A 78 12.99 19.27 12.38
N LEU A 79 13.01 18.92 11.09
CA LEU A 79 14.21 18.45 10.42
C LEU A 79 15.32 19.49 10.48
N VAL A 80 15.03 20.74 10.07
CA VAL A 80 16.01 21.84 10.09
C VAL A 80 16.48 22.14 11.51
N LEU A 81 15.55 22.18 12.49
CA LEU A 81 15.92 22.35 13.89
C LEU A 81 16.84 21.24 14.39
N SER A 82 16.56 19.99 14.06
CA SER A 82 17.41 18.86 14.44
C SER A 82 18.81 18.99 13.85
N PHE A 83 18.92 19.38 12.57
CA PHE A 83 20.23 19.64 11.95
C PHE A 83 20.95 20.81 12.62
N MET A 84 20.24 21.91 12.94
CA MET A 84 20.84 23.05 13.62
C MET A 84 21.38 22.69 15.00
N VAL A 85 20.62 21.92 15.79
CA VAL A 85 21.04 21.45 17.11
C VAL A 85 22.25 20.53 16.99
N VAL A 86 22.20 19.51 16.12
CA VAL A 86 23.33 18.59 15.95
C VAL A 86 24.56 19.31 15.44
N CYS A 87 24.45 20.18 14.42
CA CYS A 87 25.58 20.95 13.90
C CYS A 87 26.20 21.86 14.97
N ARG A 88 25.39 22.56 15.78
CA ARG A 88 25.89 23.37 16.90
C ARG A 88 26.56 22.52 17.96
N CYS A 89 25.94 21.41 18.35
CA CYS A 89 26.53 20.49 19.32
C CYS A 89 27.84 19.87 18.84
N THR A 90 28.04 19.68 17.53
CA THR A 90 29.32 19.13 17.01
C THR A 90 30.44 20.16 17.10
N GLU A 91 30.14 21.45 16.96
CA GLU A 91 31.13 22.53 17.11
C GLU A 91 31.45 22.82 18.58
N GLU A 92 30.43 22.83 19.45
CA GLU A 92 30.61 23.05 20.89
C GLU A 92 31.19 21.82 21.60
N SER A 93 30.84 20.59 21.19
CA SER A 93 31.45 19.39 21.79
C SER A 93 32.93 19.26 21.42
N ILE A 94 33.34 19.64 20.20
CA ILE A 94 34.77 19.65 19.83
C ILE A 94 35.56 20.63 20.71
N MET A 95 35.02 21.83 20.97
CA MET A 95 35.72 22.80 21.84
C MET A 95 35.72 22.40 23.31
N LEU A 96 34.61 21.85 23.82
CA LEU A 96 34.56 21.36 25.20
C LEU A 96 35.48 20.16 25.41
N ASP A 97 35.53 19.23 24.45
CA ASP A 97 36.43 18.08 24.52
C ASP A 97 37.92 18.51 24.46
N GLU A 98 38.28 19.54 23.68
CA GLU A 98 39.66 20.08 23.62
C GLU A 98 40.08 20.83 24.91
N GLU A 99 39.18 21.61 25.51
CA GLU A 99 39.44 22.34 26.76
C GLU A 99 39.56 21.38 27.95
N ASP A 100 38.71 20.34 28.01
CA ASP A 100 38.79 19.29 29.02
C ASP A 100 40.11 18.47 28.91
N GLU A 101 40.61 18.20 27.69
CA GLU A 101 41.90 17.50 27.48
C GLU A 101 43.12 18.37 27.86
N GLU A 102 43.09 19.68 27.60
CA GLU A 102 44.18 20.60 27.98
C GLU A 102 44.28 20.76 29.51
N GLU A 103 43.14 20.83 30.22
CA GLU A 103 43.12 20.88 31.69
C GLU A 103 43.67 19.58 32.32
N GLU A 104 43.31 18.40 31.79
CA GLU A 104 43.85 17.12 32.28
C GLU A 104 45.37 17.00 32.04
N GLU A 105 45.89 17.48 30.90
CA GLU A 105 47.33 17.50 30.61
C GLU A 105 48.13 18.48 31.49
N GLU A 106 47.54 19.61 31.88
CA GLU A 106 48.18 20.56 32.79
C GLU A 106 48.24 20.00 34.22
N GLU A 107 47.16 19.37 34.70
CA GLU A 107 47.15 18.71 36.01
C GLU A 107 48.17 17.57 36.11
N GLU A 108 48.33 16.73 35.07
CA GLU A 108 49.34 15.67 35.07
C GLU A 108 50.77 16.20 35.11
N LYS A 109 51.07 17.30 34.40
CA LYS A 109 52.42 17.92 34.39
C LYS A 109 52.78 18.52 35.75
N GLU A 110 51.84 19.17 36.42
CA GLU A 110 52.07 19.67 37.78
C GLU A 110 52.30 18.52 38.78
N GLU A 111 51.60 17.39 38.60
CA GLU A 111 51.79 16.22 39.47
C GLU A 111 53.15 15.53 39.24
N GLU A 112 53.65 15.46 38.01
CA GLU A 112 54.99 14.92 37.71
C GLU A 112 56.13 15.83 38.19
N GLU A 113 55.99 17.16 38.06
CA GLU A 113 57.00 18.13 38.51
C GLU A 113 57.11 18.15 40.05
N SER A 114 56.00 17.91 40.75
CA SER A 114 55.97 17.72 42.20
C SER A 114 56.67 16.43 42.66
N LYS A 115 56.56 15.33 41.90
CA LYS A 115 57.24 14.05 42.21
C LYS A 115 58.72 14.03 41.84
N SER A 116 59.18 14.88 40.92
CA SER A 116 60.60 14.99 40.54
C SER A 116 61.43 15.88 41.49
N SER A 117 60.79 16.63 42.39
CA SER A 117 61.44 17.55 43.33
C SER A 117 61.65 16.97 44.74
N ASP A 118 61.22 15.72 44.98
CA ASP A 118 61.47 14.93 46.22
C ASP A 118 62.55 13.84 46.02
#